data_AF-A0A847Q2G8-F1
#
_entry.id   AF-A0A847Q2G8-F1
#
_cell.length_a   1.000
_cell.length_b   1.000
_cell.length_c   1.000
_cell.angle_alpha   90.00
_cell.angle_beta   90.00
_cell.angle_gamma   90.00
#
_symmetry.space_group_name_H-M   'P 1'
#
loop_
_entity.id
_entity.type
_entity.pdbx_description
1 polymer ?
#
loop_
_entity_poly.entity_id
_entity_poly.type
_entity_poly.pdbx_seq_one_letter_code
_entity_poly.pdbx_strand_id
1 'polypeptide(L)'
;MITLSEVSSGKDWVLEKPFDDATLVSTANLAILHGRGFRTAETSLRPAVLFWASRPGVLRMLGEMLLDFGLMPVSARGAFDLLALAKRLGPHLLVMESELGSGDARSVAALLGDDPALAGLPFLLMGGDPGWPKSRFSMRLPPDAPASDVEMAVRNLLRASGVRTPPLLVIEDDSLLGILQAAFSDRYGYRCPVSDSPDPALVASVDTVIYQGGFPPAGIFREEWKDTQLIVIGGPPSDIPAEQIAGQVRIEAAGFSLPALWEALDTGKWTDHDV
;
A
#
# COMPACT_ATOMS: atom_id res chain seq x y z
N MET A 1 4.75 23.00 5.46
CA MET A 1 3.52 22.58 4.75
C MET A 1 4.02 21.85 3.52
N ILE A 2 3.76 20.56 3.40
CA ILE A 2 4.20 19.76 2.26
C ILE A 2 3.16 19.96 1.16
N THR A 3 3.62 20.38 -0.01
CA THR A 3 2.76 20.46 -1.19
C THR A 3 2.94 19.15 -1.95
N LEU A 4 1.87 18.37 -2.01
CA LEU A 4 1.80 17.20 -2.87
C LEU A 4 1.04 17.64 -4.12
N SER A 5 1.64 17.44 -5.29
CA SER A 5 1.04 17.86 -6.55
C SER A 5 1.04 16.73 -7.56
N GLU A 6 -0.15 16.43 -8.07
CA GLU A 6 -0.38 15.52 -9.18
C GLU A 6 0.05 16.22 -10.49
N VAL A 7 0.81 15.53 -11.33
CA VAL A 7 1.23 16.04 -12.64
C VAL A 7 0.37 15.43 -13.76
N SER A 8 -0.02 16.25 -14.74
CA SER A 8 -0.62 16.05 -16.09
C SER A 8 -1.18 14.69 -16.55
N SER A 9 -0.63 13.57 -16.09
CA SER A 9 -1.03 12.18 -16.36
C SER A 9 -1.83 11.53 -15.22
N GLY A 10 -1.79 12.09 -14.02
CA GLY A 10 -2.35 11.52 -12.79
C GLY A 10 -1.60 10.34 -12.19
N LYS A 11 -0.43 10.02 -12.73
CA LYS A 11 0.45 8.97 -12.23
C LYS A 11 1.66 9.52 -11.49
N ASP A 12 2.10 10.72 -11.83
CA ASP A 12 3.37 11.28 -11.36
C ASP A 12 3.17 12.25 -10.20
N TRP A 13 4.11 12.20 -9.24
CA TRP A 13 4.04 12.92 -7.97
C TRP A 13 5.33 13.69 -7.70
N VAL A 14 5.19 14.91 -7.16
CA VAL A 14 6.33 15.75 -6.73
C VAL A 14 6.22 16.01 -5.23
N LEU A 15 7.34 15.82 -4.52
CA LEU A 15 7.50 16.17 -3.11
C LEU A 15 8.54 17.27 -2.91
N GLU A 16 8.10 18.40 -2.35
CA GLU A 16 8.95 19.56 -2.08
C GLU A 16 9.39 19.64 -0.61
N LYS A 17 10.66 19.99 -0.39
CA LYS A 17 11.22 20.27 0.96
C LYS A 17 10.58 21.54 1.56
N PRO A 18 10.49 21.66 2.90
CA PRO A 18 11.04 20.75 3.90
C PRO A 18 10.09 19.60 4.28
N PHE A 19 10.66 18.42 4.50
CA PHE A 19 10.02 17.23 5.07
C PHE A 19 11.02 16.48 5.98
N ASP A 20 10.52 15.69 6.91
CA ASP A 20 11.31 14.70 7.65
C ASP A 20 11.27 13.33 6.96
N ASP A 21 12.18 12.42 7.33
CA ASP A 21 12.33 11.10 6.73
C ASP A 21 11.05 10.26 6.83
N ALA A 22 10.34 10.35 7.96
CA ALA A 22 9.11 9.58 8.17
C ALA A 22 8.00 10.02 7.22
N THR A 23 7.87 11.33 7.01
CA THR A 23 6.88 11.94 6.12
C THR A 23 7.23 11.71 4.66
N LEU A 24 8.52 11.73 4.32
CA LEU A 24 8.99 11.41 2.97
C LEU A 24 8.58 10.00 2.57
N VAL A 25 8.89 9.03 3.43
CA VAL A 25 8.63 7.61 3.20
C VAL A 25 7.14 7.32 3.09
N SER A 26 6.32 7.85 4.01
CA SER A 26 4.87 7.64 3.98
C SER A 26 4.21 8.26 2.76
N THR A 27 4.60 9.47 2.39
CA THR A 27 4.01 10.19 1.25
C THR A 27 4.46 9.58 -0.09
N ALA A 28 5.72 9.19 -0.23
CA ALA A 28 6.19 8.47 -1.43
C ALA A 28 5.48 7.12 -1.55
N ASN A 29 5.26 6.41 -0.45
CA ASN A 29 4.47 5.19 -0.47
C ASN A 29 3.03 5.48 -0.95
N LEU A 30 2.33 6.48 -0.39
CA LEU A 30 1.00 6.86 -0.86
C LEU A 30 0.97 7.19 -2.36
N ALA A 31 1.97 7.91 -2.87
CA ALA A 31 2.12 8.20 -4.28
C ALA A 31 2.21 6.92 -5.12
N ILE A 32 3.07 5.94 -4.74
CA ILE A 32 3.17 4.62 -5.40
C ILE A 32 1.80 3.96 -5.50
N LEU A 33 1.02 4.04 -4.42
CA LEU A 33 -0.30 3.46 -4.39
C LEU A 33 -1.22 4.16 -5.39
N HIS A 34 -1.31 5.48 -5.32
CA HIS A 34 -2.25 6.25 -6.14
C HIS A 34 -1.99 6.13 -7.66
N GLY A 35 -0.74 6.24 -8.11
CA GLY A 35 -0.42 6.23 -9.54
C GLY A 35 -0.53 4.86 -10.21
N ARG A 36 -0.63 3.78 -9.44
CA ARG A 36 -0.94 2.42 -9.95
C ARG A 36 -2.40 2.20 -10.35
N GLY A 37 -3.18 3.27 -10.51
CA GLY A 37 -4.56 3.16 -10.98
C GLY A 37 -5.54 2.93 -9.84
N PHE A 38 -5.61 3.89 -8.92
CA PHE A 38 -6.85 4.13 -8.18
C PHE A 38 -8.01 4.56 -9.11
N ARG A 39 -7.75 4.76 -10.41
CA ARG A 39 -8.73 5.12 -11.43
C ARG A 39 -9.28 3.88 -12.15
N THR A 40 -10.46 3.45 -11.68
CA THR A 40 -11.62 2.98 -12.45
C THR A 40 -11.56 1.68 -13.30
N ALA A 41 -12.53 0.81 -12.96
CA ALA A 41 -13.43 0.02 -13.81
C ALA A 41 -13.03 -1.38 -14.34
N GLU A 42 -11.78 -1.73 -14.62
CA GLU A 42 -11.48 -3.07 -15.18
C GLU A 42 -10.31 -3.79 -14.48
N THR A 43 -10.69 -4.60 -13.49
CA THR A 43 -10.18 -5.98 -13.25
C THR A 43 -8.67 -6.22 -13.08
N SER A 44 -7.94 -5.36 -12.37
CA SER A 44 -6.81 -5.84 -11.55
C SER A 44 -7.14 -5.59 -10.07
N LEU A 45 -7.72 -6.62 -9.43
CA LEU A 45 -8.14 -6.58 -8.03
C LEU A 45 -6.95 -6.16 -7.17
N ARG A 46 -7.07 -4.99 -6.52
CA ARG A 46 -6.12 -4.52 -5.52
C ARG A 46 -5.82 -5.66 -4.54
N PRO A 47 -4.59 -5.77 -4.02
CA PRO A 47 -4.35 -6.74 -2.98
C PRO A 47 -5.15 -6.37 -1.72
N ALA A 48 -6.33 -6.99 -1.62
CA ALA A 48 -7.28 -6.72 -0.57
C ALA A 48 -6.92 -7.53 0.67
N VAL A 49 -6.99 -6.89 1.82
CA VAL A 49 -6.97 -7.56 3.11
C VAL A 49 -8.35 -7.42 3.70
N LEU A 50 -8.99 -8.57 3.87
CA LEU A 50 -10.34 -8.63 4.39
C LEU A 50 -10.26 -8.89 5.90
N PHE A 51 -10.84 -8.02 6.70
CA PHE A 51 -10.83 -8.17 8.15
C PHE A 51 -12.21 -8.23 8.76
N TRP A 52 -12.27 -8.91 9.89
CA TRP A 52 -13.45 -9.05 10.72
C TRP A 52 -13.03 -8.85 12.17
N ALA A 53 -13.29 -7.65 12.69
CA ALA A 53 -13.04 -7.29 14.08
C ALA A 53 -14.22 -6.46 14.63
N SER A 54 -14.48 -6.60 15.93
CA SER A 54 -15.57 -5.89 16.64
C SER A 54 -15.10 -4.61 17.31
N ARG A 55 -13.80 -4.48 17.57
CA ARG A 55 -13.21 -3.31 18.24
C ARG A 55 -12.86 -2.22 17.21
N PRO A 56 -13.53 -1.04 17.25
CA PRO A 56 -13.27 0.04 16.30
C PRO A 56 -11.81 0.52 16.28
N GLY A 57 -11.16 0.55 17.44
CA GLY A 57 -9.75 0.94 17.53
C GLY A 57 -8.81 -0.01 16.79
N VAL A 58 -9.12 -1.30 16.77
CA VAL A 58 -8.34 -2.31 16.04
C VAL A 58 -8.58 -2.19 14.54
N LEU A 59 -9.84 -1.95 14.13
CA LEU A 59 -10.18 -1.71 12.72
C LEU A 59 -9.43 -0.50 12.16
N ARG A 60 -9.41 0.61 12.92
CA ARG A 60 -8.69 1.82 12.50
C ARG A 60 -7.18 1.59 12.41
N MET A 61 -6.58 1.01 13.44
CA MET A 61 -5.14 0.70 13.47
C MET A 61 -4.74 -0.21 12.30
N LEU A 62 -5.50 -1.29 12.07
CA LEU A 62 -5.24 -2.19 10.95
C LEU A 62 -5.47 -1.50 9.60
N GLY A 63 -6.53 -0.69 9.47
CA GLY A 63 -6.82 0.06 8.26
C GLY A 63 -5.67 0.99 7.88
N GLU A 64 -5.19 1.81 8.82
CA GLU A 64 -4.03 2.70 8.66
C GLU A 64 -2.79 1.91 8.23
N MET A 65 -2.47 0.84 8.96
CA MET A 65 -1.30 0.01 8.70
C MET A 65 -1.36 -0.71 7.34
N LEU A 66 -2.53 -1.22 6.95
CA LEU A 66 -2.71 -1.91 5.67
C LEU A 66 -2.63 -0.94 4.50
N LEU A 67 -3.17 0.27 4.65
CA LEU A 67 -3.01 1.34 3.67
C LEU A 67 -1.54 1.73 3.53
N ASP A 68 -0.79 1.79 4.63
CA ASP A 68 0.67 1.97 4.61
C ASP A 68 1.38 0.82 3.86
N PHE A 69 0.81 -0.38 3.79
CA PHE A 69 1.35 -1.47 2.95
C PHE A 69 0.85 -1.47 1.51
N GLY A 70 0.00 -0.52 1.12
CA GLY A 70 -0.62 -0.54 -0.19
C GLY A 70 -1.72 -1.56 -0.37
N LEU A 71 -2.23 -2.07 0.73
CA LEU A 71 -3.29 -3.06 0.73
C LEU A 71 -4.61 -2.35 0.93
N MET A 72 -5.64 -2.82 0.23
CA MET A 72 -6.97 -2.27 0.40
C MET A 72 -7.65 -2.91 1.61
N PRO A 73 -7.88 -2.17 2.71
CA PRO A 73 -8.63 -2.68 3.84
C PRO A 73 -10.10 -2.89 3.46
N VAL A 74 -10.64 -4.09 3.64
CA VAL A 74 -12.08 -4.39 3.46
C VAL A 74 -12.63 -4.97 4.76
N SER A 75 -13.65 -4.31 5.33
CA SER A 75 -14.29 -4.77 6.57
C SER A 75 -15.48 -5.67 6.28
N ALA A 76 -15.53 -6.85 6.92
CA ALA A 76 -16.68 -7.73 6.92
C ALA A 76 -17.53 -7.53 8.19
N ARG A 77 -18.84 -7.59 8.03
CA ARG A 77 -19.81 -7.40 9.12
C ARG A 77 -19.98 -8.63 10.02
N GLY A 78 -19.49 -9.79 9.58
CA GLY A 78 -19.71 -11.08 10.23
C GLY A 78 -18.99 -12.21 9.52
N ALA A 79 -19.00 -13.40 10.12
CA ALA A 79 -18.41 -14.63 9.56
C ALA A 79 -18.88 -14.95 8.13
N PHE A 80 -20.20 -14.93 7.89
CA PHE A 80 -20.76 -15.25 6.56
C PHE A 80 -20.42 -14.19 5.51
N ASP A 81 -20.44 -12.92 5.89
CA ASP A 81 -20.06 -11.81 5.03
C ASP A 81 -18.57 -11.90 4.67
N LEU A 82 -17.71 -12.24 5.65
CA LEU A 82 -16.29 -12.49 5.43
C LEU A 82 -16.07 -13.59 4.39
N LEU A 83 -16.72 -14.74 4.52
CA LEU A 83 -16.58 -15.85 3.58
C LEU A 83 -17.10 -15.49 2.17
N ALA A 84 -18.21 -14.77 2.09
CA ALA A 84 -18.77 -14.31 0.82
C ALA A 84 -17.84 -13.30 0.12
N LEU A 85 -17.30 -12.33 0.86
CA LEU A 85 -16.34 -11.36 0.37
C LEU A 85 -15.02 -12.02 -0.02
N ALA A 86 -14.53 -13.00 0.75
CA ALA A 86 -13.31 -13.73 0.43
C ALA A 86 -13.42 -14.43 -0.94
N LYS A 87 -14.53 -15.11 -1.22
CA LYS A 87 -14.78 -15.76 -2.51
C LYS A 87 -14.90 -14.77 -3.66
N ARG A 88 -15.55 -13.63 -3.41
CA ARG A 88 -15.82 -12.62 -4.44
C ARG A 88 -14.56 -11.81 -4.79
N LEU A 89 -13.78 -11.44 -3.79
CA LEU A 89 -12.66 -10.51 -3.94
C LEU A 89 -11.31 -11.20 -4.12
N GLY A 90 -11.17 -12.46 -3.70
CA GLY A 90 -9.88 -13.16 -3.70
C GLY A 90 -8.81 -12.39 -2.91
N PRO A 91 -9.03 -12.08 -1.61
CA PRO A 91 -8.08 -11.31 -0.83
C PRO A 91 -6.76 -12.07 -0.67
N HIS A 92 -5.70 -11.35 -0.30
CA HIS A 92 -4.38 -11.95 -0.10
C HIS A 92 -4.11 -12.33 1.36
N LEU A 93 -4.91 -11.78 2.27
CA LEU A 93 -4.85 -12.03 3.70
C LEU A 93 -6.23 -11.80 4.30
N LEU A 94 -6.60 -12.66 5.25
CA LEU A 94 -7.70 -12.42 6.18
C LEU A 94 -7.15 -11.97 7.54
N VAL A 95 -7.81 -11.04 8.22
CA VAL A 95 -7.49 -10.71 9.61
C VAL A 95 -8.75 -10.84 10.46
N MET A 96 -8.77 -11.80 11.38
CA MET A 96 -9.95 -12.12 12.17
C MET A 96 -9.65 -11.95 13.65
N GLU A 97 -10.54 -11.27 14.36
CA GLU A 97 -10.56 -11.30 15.82
C GLU A 97 -11.20 -12.60 16.31
N SER A 98 -10.62 -13.23 17.34
CA SER A 98 -11.04 -14.58 17.77
C SER A 98 -12.44 -14.61 18.38
N GLU A 99 -12.81 -13.54 19.09
CA GLU A 99 -14.05 -13.44 19.85
C GLU A 99 -14.94 -12.36 19.25
N LEU A 100 -15.93 -12.78 18.47
CA LEU A 100 -16.89 -11.88 17.86
C LEU A 100 -18.28 -12.38 18.23
N GLY A 101 -19.13 -11.49 18.76
CA GLY A 101 -20.49 -11.87 19.15
C GLY A 101 -21.34 -12.42 17.99
N SER A 102 -20.91 -12.23 16.74
CA SER A 102 -21.56 -12.71 15.51
C SER A 102 -21.00 -14.03 14.96
N GLY A 103 -20.05 -14.67 15.64
CA GLY A 103 -19.53 -15.98 15.26
C GLY A 103 -18.15 -16.28 15.87
N ASP A 104 -17.81 -17.57 15.96
CA ASP A 104 -16.48 -18.00 16.39
C ASP A 104 -15.55 -18.10 15.17
N ALA A 105 -14.41 -17.43 15.22
CA ALA A 105 -13.44 -17.51 14.14
C ALA A 105 -12.95 -18.95 13.88
N ARG A 106 -13.08 -19.92 14.82
CA ARG A 106 -12.65 -21.32 14.57
C ARG A 106 -13.51 -21.90 13.48
N SER A 107 -14.79 -21.63 13.57
CA SER A 107 -15.78 -22.11 12.62
C SER A 107 -15.47 -21.53 11.25
N VAL A 108 -15.10 -20.24 11.17
CA VAL A 108 -14.64 -19.62 9.92
C VAL A 108 -13.36 -20.27 9.41
N ALA A 109 -12.35 -20.48 10.26
CA ALA A 109 -11.09 -21.11 9.87
C ALA A 109 -11.28 -22.56 9.37
N ALA A 110 -12.19 -23.33 9.99
CA ALA A 110 -12.57 -24.66 9.51
C ALA A 110 -13.23 -24.58 8.14
N LEU A 111 -14.20 -23.68 7.96
CA LEU A 111 -14.88 -23.46 6.68
C LEU A 111 -13.93 -22.98 5.57
N LEU A 112 -12.92 -22.16 5.89
CA LEU A 112 -11.86 -21.77 4.96
C LEU A 112 -11.02 -22.97 4.51
N GLY A 113 -10.72 -23.89 5.43
CA GLY A 113 -9.97 -25.11 5.13
C GLY A 113 -10.76 -26.13 4.32
N ASP A 114 -12.07 -26.22 4.55
CA ASP A 114 -12.97 -27.15 3.86
C ASP A 114 -13.35 -26.68 2.44
N ASP A 115 -13.21 -25.39 2.15
CA ASP A 115 -13.47 -24.82 0.83
C ASP A 115 -12.21 -24.82 -0.05
N PRO A 116 -12.16 -25.60 -1.15
CA PRO A 116 -10.98 -25.67 -2.01
C PRO A 116 -10.54 -24.33 -2.61
N ALA A 117 -11.46 -23.38 -2.78
CA ALA A 117 -11.14 -22.05 -3.30
C ALA A 117 -10.44 -21.17 -2.24
N LEU A 118 -10.58 -21.50 -0.95
CA LEU A 118 -10.09 -20.69 0.16
C LEU A 118 -9.01 -21.42 1.00
N ALA A 119 -8.79 -22.72 0.81
CA ALA A 119 -7.90 -23.55 1.63
C ALA A 119 -6.42 -23.09 1.66
N GLY A 120 -6.00 -22.26 0.70
CA GLY A 120 -4.66 -21.66 0.64
C GLY A 120 -4.57 -20.23 1.16
N LEU A 121 -5.69 -19.61 1.52
CA LEU A 121 -5.75 -18.20 1.88
C LEU A 121 -5.13 -17.95 3.26
N PRO A 122 -4.10 -17.09 3.37
CA PRO A 122 -3.52 -16.78 4.66
C PRO A 122 -4.44 -15.97 5.54
N PHE A 123 -4.33 -16.22 6.85
CA PHE A 123 -5.13 -15.53 7.83
C PHE A 123 -4.35 -15.22 9.11
N LEU A 124 -4.54 -14.01 9.64
CA LEU A 124 -4.06 -13.57 10.94
C LEU A 124 -5.21 -13.66 11.94
N LEU A 125 -4.96 -14.28 13.09
CA LEU A 125 -5.88 -14.30 14.22
C LEU A 125 -5.38 -13.36 15.29
N MET A 126 -6.25 -12.46 15.73
CA MET A 126 -6.01 -11.60 16.88
C MET A 126 -6.89 -12.08 18.02
N GLY A 127 -6.29 -12.62 19.08
CA GLY A 127 -7.05 -13.31 20.10
C GLY A 127 -6.25 -14.20 21.03
N GLY A 128 -6.80 -14.41 22.23
CA GLY A 128 -6.17 -15.22 23.29
C GLY A 128 -6.44 -16.72 23.18
N ASP A 129 -7.04 -17.21 22.10
CA ASP A 129 -7.55 -18.57 22.08
C ASP A 129 -6.45 -19.65 21.85
N PRO A 130 -6.15 -20.50 22.85
CA PRO A 130 -5.12 -21.53 22.73
C PRO A 130 -5.51 -22.68 21.80
N GLY A 131 -6.81 -22.91 21.56
CA GLY A 131 -7.33 -24.14 20.93
C GLY A 131 -7.30 -24.19 19.40
N TRP A 132 -6.71 -23.20 18.72
CA TRP A 132 -6.77 -23.17 17.25
C TRP A 132 -5.96 -24.27 16.56
N PRO A 133 -6.38 -24.71 15.35
CA PRO A 133 -5.50 -25.48 14.47
C PRO A 133 -4.26 -24.68 14.09
N LYS A 134 -3.10 -25.34 14.06
CA LYS A 134 -1.86 -24.79 13.50
C LYS A 134 -1.93 -24.94 11.99
N SER A 135 -1.98 -23.83 11.25
CA SER A 135 -1.79 -23.81 9.79
C SER A 135 -0.49 -23.09 9.44
N ARG A 136 0.16 -23.52 8.36
CA ARG A 136 1.33 -22.80 7.80
C ARG A 136 0.98 -21.38 7.34
N PHE A 137 -0.31 -21.11 7.14
CA PHE A 137 -0.82 -19.81 6.72
C PHE A 137 -1.56 -19.08 7.83
N SER A 138 -1.37 -19.49 9.09
CA SER A 138 -1.96 -18.85 10.26
C SER A 138 -0.90 -18.27 11.18
N MET A 139 -1.10 -17.03 11.62
CA MET A 139 -0.36 -16.45 12.75
C MET A 139 -1.36 -16.04 13.84
N ARG A 140 -0.92 -16.10 15.10
CA ARG A 140 -1.71 -15.65 16.24
C ARG A 140 -1.00 -14.51 16.94
N LEU A 141 -1.77 -13.50 17.31
CA LEU A 141 -1.33 -12.40 18.14
C LEU A 141 -2.28 -12.24 19.32
N PRO A 142 -1.78 -11.92 20.52
CA PRO A 142 -2.65 -11.62 21.65
C PRO A 142 -3.50 -10.36 21.36
N PRO A 143 -4.64 -10.19 22.05
CA PRO A 143 -5.57 -9.07 21.80
C PRO A 143 -4.97 -7.67 22.01
N ASP A 144 -3.89 -7.60 22.78
CA ASP A 144 -3.11 -6.43 23.18
C ASP A 144 -1.71 -6.41 22.54
N ALA A 145 -1.51 -7.17 21.46
CA ALA A 145 -0.27 -7.17 20.71
C ALA A 145 0.11 -5.73 20.28
N PRO A 146 1.38 -5.31 20.50
CA PRO A 146 1.87 -4.04 19.99
C PRO A 146 1.65 -3.91 18.48
N ALA A 147 1.43 -2.70 17.99
CA ALA A 147 1.24 -2.43 16.56
C ALA A 147 2.40 -2.98 15.71
N SER A 148 3.63 -2.92 16.22
CA SER A 148 4.83 -3.49 15.58
C SER A 148 4.74 -5.01 15.36
N ASP A 149 4.12 -5.74 16.28
CA ASP A 149 3.99 -7.20 16.19
C ASP A 149 2.91 -7.56 15.17
N VAL A 150 1.82 -6.79 15.13
CA VAL A 150 0.77 -6.88 14.10
C VAL A 150 1.34 -6.61 12.72
N GLU A 151 2.11 -5.54 12.58
CA GLU A 151 2.82 -5.17 11.37
C GLU A 151 3.76 -6.29 10.90
N MET A 152 4.60 -6.82 11.78
CA MET A 152 5.51 -7.93 11.46
C MET A 152 4.74 -9.19 11.04
N ALA A 153 3.62 -9.50 11.69
CA ALA A 153 2.78 -10.65 11.36
C ALA A 153 2.15 -10.52 9.97
N VAL A 154 1.56 -9.36 9.66
CA VAL A 154 0.98 -9.05 8.36
C VAL A 154 2.03 -9.22 7.25
N ARG A 155 3.23 -8.62 7.43
CA ARG A 155 4.32 -8.76 6.46
C ARG A 155 4.74 -10.21 6.23
N ASN A 156 4.90 -10.98 7.30
CA ASN A 156 5.29 -12.38 7.19
C ASN A 156 4.24 -13.21 6.45
N LEU A 157 2.95 -12.94 6.69
CA LEU A 157 1.86 -13.63 6.00
C LEU A 157 1.76 -13.24 4.52
N LEU A 158 1.97 -11.96 4.18
CA LEU A 158 2.02 -11.52 2.78
C LEU A 158 3.21 -12.10 2.03
N ARG A 159 4.38 -12.21 2.68
CA ARG A 159 5.53 -12.92 2.10
C ARG A 159 5.22 -14.40 1.87
N ALA A 160 4.57 -15.05 2.83
CA ALA A 160 4.20 -16.46 2.73
C ALA A 160 3.10 -16.72 1.69
N SER A 161 2.23 -15.74 1.42
CA SER A 161 1.17 -15.82 0.40
C SER A 161 1.71 -15.74 -1.02
N GLY A 162 2.99 -15.40 -1.19
CA GLY A 162 3.59 -15.18 -2.50
C GLY A 162 3.15 -13.86 -3.15
N VAL A 163 2.50 -12.96 -2.40
CA VAL A 163 2.29 -11.58 -2.84
C VAL A 163 3.65 -10.96 -3.08
N ARG A 164 3.96 -10.74 -4.36
CA ARG A 164 5.13 -9.99 -4.75
C ARG A 164 4.73 -8.53 -4.75
N THR A 165 5.34 -7.76 -3.85
CA THR A 165 5.40 -6.32 -4.02
C THR A 165 6.07 -6.03 -5.36
N PRO A 166 5.49 -5.17 -6.20
CA PRO A 166 6.09 -4.90 -7.50
C PRO A 166 7.45 -4.22 -7.32
N PRO A 167 8.41 -4.45 -8.22
CA PRO A 167 9.75 -3.90 -8.08
C PRO A 167 9.70 -2.36 -8.14
N LEU A 168 10.47 -1.72 -7.27
CA LEU A 168 10.55 -0.26 -7.10
C LEU A 168 12.00 0.15 -7.34
N LEU A 169 12.31 0.94 -8.36
CA LEU A 169 13.66 1.47 -8.51
C LEU A 169 13.80 2.74 -7.69
N VAL A 170 14.81 2.82 -6.86
CA VAL A 170 15.17 4.07 -6.18
C VAL A 170 16.43 4.63 -6.83
N ILE A 171 16.36 5.87 -7.29
CA ILE A 171 17.47 6.63 -7.84
C ILE A 171 17.75 7.74 -6.85
N GLU A 172 18.86 7.65 -6.11
CA GLU A 172 19.20 8.57 -5.02
C GLU A 172 20.50 9.32 -5.32
N ASP A 173 20.58 10.58 -4.88
CA ASP A 173 21.86 11.26 -4.68
C ASP A 173 22.49 10.82 -3.34
N ASP A 174 23.77 11.14 -3.13
CA ASP A 174 24.52 10.75 -1.93
C ASP A 174 23.87 11.20 -0.59
N SER A 175 22.92 12.14 -0.60
CA SER A 175 22.40 12.77 0.62
C SER A 175 21.33 11.97 1.35
N LEU A 176 20.58 11.08 0.67
CA LEU A 176 19.64 10.14 1.29
C LEU A 176 19.92 8.69 0.91
N LEU A 177 21.10 8.41 0.33
CA LEU A 177 21.49 7.10 -0.15
C LEU A 177 21.26 6.02 0.90
N GLY A 178 20.41 5.05 0.58
CA GLY A 178 20.07 3.92 1.42
C GLY A 178 18.89 4.16 2.36
N ILE A 179 18.42 5.40 2.57
CA ILE A 179 17.26 5.67 3.44
C ILE A 179 15.98 5.17 2.78
N LEU A 180 15.71 5.54 1.53
CA LEU A 180 14.49 5.08 0.85
C LEU A 180 14.62 3.58 0.54
N GLN A 181 15.81 3.11 0.17
CA GLN A 181 16.03 1.68 -0.02
C GLN A 181 15.70 0.88 1.24
N ALA A 182 16.29 1.23 2.39
CA ALA A 182 16.05 0.54 3.65
C ALA A 182 14.59 0.67 4.06
N ALA A 183 13.99 1.86 3.93
CA ALA A 183 12.57 2.04 4.22
C ALA A 183 11.69 1.14 3.33
N PHE A 184 11.83 1.17 2.01
CA PHE A 184 10.96 0.40 1.13
C PHE A 184 11.24 -1.10 1.16
N SER A 185 12.50 -1.52 1.24
CA SER A 185 12.88 -2.93 1.39
C SER A 185 12.48 -3.48 2.76
N ASP A 186 12.92 -2.84 3.83
CA ASP A 186 12.77 -3.39 5.18
C ASP A 186 11.38 -3.15 5.72
N ARG A 187 10.81 -1.95 5.51
CA ARG A 187 9.48 -1.58 6.00
C ARG A 187 8.37 -2.13 5.12
N TYR A 188 8.46 -1.98 3.82
CA TYR A 188 7.33 -2.33 2.94
C TYR A 188 7.54 -3.61 2.14
N GLY A 189 8.73 -4.22 2.23
CA GLY A 189 9.03 -5.48 1.56
C GLY A 189 9.28 -5.36 0.06
N TYR A 190 9.39 -4.14 -0.47
CA TYR A 190 9.64 -3.93 -1.90
C TYR A 190 11.01 -4.47 -2.32
N ARG A 191 11.06 -5.07 -3.50
CA ARG A 191 12.34 -5.29 -4.17
C ARG A 191 12.84 -3.94 -4.69
N CYS A 192 13.79 -3.35 -3.99
CA CYS A 192 14.34 -2.03 -4.28
C CYS A 192 15.77 -2.08 -4.81
N PRO A 193 16.00 -2.29 -6.12
CA PRO A 193 17.28 -1.91 -6.70
C PRO A 193 17.52 -0.41 -6.46
N VAL A 194 18.79 -0.07 -6.20
CA VAL A 194 19.25 1.32 -6.11
C VAL A 194 20.19 1.59 -7.26
N SER A 195 20.08 2.76 -7.85
CA SER A 195 20.99 3.26 -8.87
C SER A 195 21.38 4.70 -8.58
N ASP A 196 22.60 5.07 -8.91
CA ASP A 196 23.07 6.48 -8.91
C ASP A 196 22.65 7.22 -10.19
N SER A 197 22.08 6.49 -11.16
CA SER A 197 21.74 6.99 -12.48
C SER A 197 20.52 6.28 -13.08
N PRO A 198 19.73 6.97 -13.92
CA PRO A 198 18.54 6.41 -14.55
C PRO A 198 18.92 5.51 -15.75
N ASP A 199 19.34 4.27 -15.48
CA ASP A 199 19.54 3.25 -16.52
C ASP A 199 18.17 2.86 -17.12
N PRO A 200 17.94 3.09 -18.43
CA PRO A 200 16.67 2.76 -19.09
C PRO A 200 16.28 1.28 -18.95
N ALA A 201 17.24 0.36 -18.93
CA ALA A 201 16.96 -1.07 -18.79
C ALA A 201 16.44 -1.42 -17.39
N LEU A 202 16.98 -0.78 -16.35
CA LEU A 202 16.48 -0.92 -14.98
C LEU A 202 15.10 -0.30 -14.84
N VAL A 203 14.89 0.89 -15.40
CA VAL A 203 13.61 1.60 -15.32
C VAL A 203 12.49 0.82 -16.04
N ALA A 204 12.76 0.28 -17.22
CA ALA A 204 11.82 -0.57 -17.95
C ALA A 204 11.51 -1.91 -17.24
N SER A 205 12.30 -2.29 -16.23
CA SER A 205 12.10 -3.51 -15.44
C SER A 205 11.28 -3.30 -14.17
N VAL A 206 10.88 -2.04 -13.88
CA VAL A 206 10.13 -1.68 -12.68
C VAL A 206 8.83 -0.96 -13.00
N ASP A 207 7.86 -1.10 -12.10
CA ASP A 207 6.56 -0.43 -12.23
C ASP A 207 6.59 0.99 -11.68
N THR A 208 7.54 1.28 -10.78
CA THR A 208 7.65 2.58 -10.13
C THR A 208 9.12 2.95 -9.94
N VAL A 209 9.43 4.21 -10.24
CA VAL A 209 10.73 4.84 -10.00
C VAL A 209 10.54 5.96 -8.99
N ILE A 210 11.33 5.93 -7.93
CA ILE A 210 11.53 7.08 -7.04
C ILE A 210 12.84 7.72 -7.43
N TYR A 211 12.79 8.98 -7.85
CA TYR A 211 13.95 9.76 -8.23
C TYR A 211 14.16 10.88 -7.21
N GLN A 212 15.27 10.83 -6.49
CA GLN A 212 15.66 11.81 -5.50
C GLN A 212 16.88 12.59 -6.01
N GLY A 213 16.65 13.87 -6.29
CA GLY A 213 17.63 14.78 -6.89
C GLY A 213 16.95 16.03 -7.46
N GLY A 214 17.69 16.85 -8.20
CA GLY A 214 17.10 17.91 -9.03
C GLY A 214 16.21 17.33 -10.13
N PHE A 215 15.63 18.14 -11.02
CA PHE A 215 14.89 17.58 -12.16
C PHE A 215 15.77 16.62 -12.96
N PRO A 216 15.29 15.42 -13.34
CA PRO A 216 16.06 14.51 -14.16
C PRO A 216 16.47 15.23 -15.45
N PRO A 217 17.72 15.10 -15.92
CA PRO A 217 18.17 15.75 -17.15
C PRO A 217 17.19 15.57 -18.31
N ALA A 218 16.97 16.66 -19.06
CA ALA A 218 16.06 16.69 -20.20
C ALA A 218 16.38 15.51 -21.15
N GLY A 219 15.40 14.62 -21.34
CA GLY A 219 15.54 13.42 -22.18
C GLY A 219 15.52 12.07 -21.44
N ILE A 220 15.35 12.06 -20.12
CA ILE A 220 15.10 10.84 -19.33
C ILE A 220 13.65 10.34 -19.49
N PHE A 221 12.70 11.26 -19.66
CA PHE A 221 11.30 10.93 -19.98
C PHE A 221 11.18 10.48 -21.44
N ARG A 222 11.62 9.26 -21.72
CA ARG A 222 11.51 8.63 -23.05
C ARG A 222 10.17 7.91 -23.17
N GLU A 223 9.74 7.59 -24.40
CA GLU A 223 8.59 6.69 -24.64
C GLU A 223 8.68 5.38 -23.85
N GLU A 224 9.91 4.94 -23.54
CA GLU A 224 10.24 3.74 -22.76
C GLU A 224 9.70 3.78 -21.32
N TRP A 225 9.34 4.96 -20.79
CA TRP A 225 8.90 5.17 -19.40
C TRP A 225 7.38 5.35 -19.27
N LYS A 226 6.63 5.29 -20.38
CA LYS A 226 5.19 5.62 -20.42
C LYS A 226 4.31 4.76 -19.51
N ASP A 227 4.77 3.56 -19.20
CA ASP A 227 4.05 2.59 -18.36
C ASP A 227 4.61 2.54 -16.92
N THR A 228 5.68 3.29 -16.64
CA THR A 228 6.34 3.34 -15.34
C THR A 228 5.93 4.59 -14.59
N GLN A 229 5.52 4.44 -13.34
CA GLN A 229 5.20 5.57 -12.49
C GLN A 229 6.47 6.29 -12.02
N LEU A 230 6.52 7.63 -12.10
CA LEU A 230 7.63 8.40 -11.54
C LEU A 230 7.22 9.22 -10.30
N ILE A 231 8.03 9.14 -9.26
CA ILE A 231 7.92 9.96 -8.04
C ILE A 231 9.21 10.77 -7.92
N VAL A 232 9.11 12.09 -7.98
CA VAL A 232 10.26 12.99 -7.87
C VAL A 232 10.32 13.60 -6.47
N ILE A 233 11.45 13.39 -5.78
CA ILE A 233 11.74 13.91 -4.45
C ILE A 233 12.84 14.96 -4.58
N GLY A 234 12.47 16.24 -4.46
CA GLY A 234 13.42 17.34 -4.63
C GLY A 234 12.72 18.66 -4.90
N GLY A 235 13.42 19.76 -4.61
CA GLY A 235 12.97 21.07 -5.09
C GLY A 235 13.33 21.23 -6.57
N PRO A 236 12.61 22.08 -7.33
CA PRO A 236 13.07 22.47 -8.65
C PRO A 236 14.51 23.02 -8.52
N PRO A 237 15.42 22.71 -9.46
CA PRO A 237 16.70 23.41 -9.51
C PRO A 237 16.39 24.91 -9.53
N SER A 238 17.12 25.69 -8.72
CA SER A 238 16.92 27.14 -8.56
C SER A 238 16.95 27.93 -9.88
N ASP A 239 17.38 27.27 -10.96
CA ASP A 239 17.78 27.84 -12.23
C ASP A 239 16.78 27.55 -13.35
N ILE A 240 15.76 26.69 -13.11
CA ILE A 240 14.75 26.34 -14.12
C ILE A 240 13.38 26.92 -13.69
N PRO A 241 12.82 27.89 -14.45
CA PRO A 241 11.50 28.45 -14.17
C PRO A 241 10.42 27.37 -14.19
N ALA A 242 9.50 27.37 -13.22
CA ALA A 242 8.35 26.45 -13.13
C ALA A 242 7.50 26.40 -14.42
N GLU A 243 7.52 27.49 -15.19
CA GLU A 243 6.81 27.63 -16.48
C GLU A 243 7.45 26.83 -17.62
N GLN A 244 8.77 26.62 -17.59
CA GLN A 244 9.47 25.72 -18.54
C GLN A 244 9.27 24.25 -18.17
N ILE A 245 9.01 23.98 -16.89
CA ILE A 245 8.63 22.67 -16.37
C ILE A 245 7.17 22.36 -16.77
N ALA A 246 6.27 23.36 -16.70
CA ALA A 246 4.85 23.25 -17.03
C ALA A 246 4.55 22.85 -18.49
N GLY A 247 5.48 23.08 -19.42
CA GLY A 247 5.38 22.64 -20.82
C GLY A 247 5.67 21.15 -21.04
N GLN A 248 6.25 20.47 -20.05
CA GLN A 248 6.57 19.03 -20.10
C GLN A 248 5.90 18.22 -18.96
N VAL A 249 5.51 18.88 -17.87
CA VAL A 249 5.02 18.30 -16.61
C VAL A 249 4.10 19.35 -15.96
N ARG A 250 2.77 19.22 -16.13
CA ARG A 250 1.77 20.21 -15.65
C ARG A 250 1.34 19.88 -14.23
N ILE A 251 1.74 20.66 -13.23
CA ILE A 251 1.34 20.51 -11.82
C ILE A 251 -0.03 21.18 -11.60
N GLU A 252 -1.08 20.39 -11.35
CA GLU A 252 -2.40 20.88 -10.93
C GLU A 252 -2.86 20.09 -9.69
N ALA A 253 -3.19 20.80 -8.60
CA ALA A 253 -3.66 20.22 -7.35
C ALA A 253 -5.10 19.71 -7.50
N ALA A 254 -5.30 18.40 -7.38
CA ALA A 254 -6.61 17.78 -7.19
C ALA A 254 -6.75 17.30 -5.74
N GLY A 255 -7.67 17.92 -5.01
CA GLY A 255 -7.88 17.69 -3.58
C GLY A 255 -8.62 16.39 -3.26
N PHE A 256 -8.00 15.57 -2.41
CA PHE A 256 -8.71 14.75 -1.43
C PHE A 256 -8.25 15.17 -0.04
N SER A 257 -9.19 15.51 0.84
CA SER A 257 -8.85 15.71 2.25
C SER A 257 -8.86 14.34 2.93
N LEU A 258 -7.75 13.97 3.58
CA LEU A 258 -7.66 12.79 4.47
C LEU A 258 -8.91 12.60 5.36
N PRO A 259 -9.54 13.66 5.92
CA PRO A 259 -10.81 13.53 6.65
C PRO A 259 -11.96 12.80 5.93
N ALA A 260 -12.11 12.96 4.62
CA ALA A 260 -13.20 12.33 3.85
C ALA A 260 -13.01 10.82 3.70
N LEU A 261 -11.76 10.37 3.54
CA LEU A 261 -11.42 8.94 3.55
C LEU A 261 -11.72 8.29 4.91
N TRP A 262 -11.44 9.02 6.01
CA TRP A 262 -11.72 8.54 7.36
C TRP A 262 -13.22 8.41 7.65
N GLU A 263 -14.04 9.35 7.17
CA GLU A 263 -15.50 9.27 7.31
C GLU A 263 -16.10 8.06 6.57
N ALA A 264 -15.58 7.71 5.39
CA ALA A 264 -16.02 6.54 4.63
C ALA A 264 -15.67 5.22 5.34
N LEU A 265 -14.48 5.14 5.93
CA LEU A 265 -14.03 3.97 6.70
C LEU A 265 -14.83 3.79 8.00
N ASP A 266 -15.11 4.88 8.73
CA ASP A 266 -15.86 4.85 10.00
C ASP A 266 -17.34 4.52 9.79
N THR A 267 -17.95 4.97 8.69
CA THR A 267 -19.39 4.79 8.43
C THR A 267 -19.71 3.54 7.62
N GLY A 268 -18.71 2.91 6.98
CA GLY A 268 -18.90 1.79 6.08
C GLY A 268 -19.75 2.12 4.84
N LYS A 269 -19.89 3.42 4.52
CA LYS A 269 -20.60 3.92 3.34
C LYS A 269 -19.58 4.34 2.30
N TRP A 270 -19.47 3.54 1.25
CA TRP A 270 -18.77 3.92 0.02
C TRP A 270 -19.85 4.37 -0.96
N THR A 271 -19.74 5.55 -1.56
CA THR A 271 -20.64 5.92 -2.66
C THR A 271 -20.03 5.44 -3.98
N ASP A 272 -20.87 5.18 -4.99
CA ASP A 272 -20.40 4.73 -6.31
C ASP A 272 -19.52 5.78 -7.04
N HIS A 273 -19.39 6.99 -6.49
CA HIS A 273 -18.48 8.04 -6.96
C HIS A 273 -17.11 8.04 -6.26
N ASP A 274 -16.91 7.17 -5.26
CA ASP A 274 -15.68 7.04 -4.47
C ASP A 274 -14.83 5.81 -4.86
N VAL A 275 -15.13 5.18 -6.02
CA VAL A 275 -14.45 4.00 -6.57
C VAL A 275 -13.81 4.29 -7.93
#